data_AF-A0A959FS34-F1
#
_entry.id   AF-A0A959FS34-F1
#
_cell.length_a   1.000
_cell.length_b   1.000
_cell.length_c   1.000
_cell.angle_alpha   90.00
_cell.angle_beta   90.00
_cell.angle_gamma   90.00
#
_symmetry.space_group_name_H-M   'P 1'
#
loop_
_entity.id
_entity.type
_entity.pdbx_description
1 polymer ?
#
loop_
_entity_poly.entity_id
_entity_poly.type
_entity_poly.pdbx_seq_one_letter_code
_entity_poly.pdbx_strand_id
1 'polypeptide(L)'
;FVNRFADHLNTTFAPARVERFIDSLYLQLLPEMPRHLARWRLNEDRWKAEVEQLRVFARKRPEYLLAYLSEFFEAGTLRDLDLAVTSGGQVMLNENLAVGREGLRGQYFANYPISLRAVPDYGHRFVGWEGSAATAEDRSLVVSLLANQPYRLRAVFEPFTHHLQDQVMINEVCAKNGDTGDWVEIHNASDETVQLEGWVLTDLQNEFIFPAVELLPNDYLVVCRDADRFREVFPEAYNVIGGLGYGVNKRHETLALYAGLGAAVDSFSYELPPLDTAFTLALLLPTLDNADPDNWELRLGNGTPCAPNPYYVESRIRGLQRDWMRLGLAGGVLLLSLLLLRLRSKGIF
;
A
#
# COMPACT_ATOMS: atom_id res chain seq x y z
N PHE A 1 -10.37 -21.02 3.48
CA PHE A 1 -10.67 -21.62 2.16
C PHE A 1 -12.06 -21.22 1.68
N VAL A 2 -13.14 -21.58 2.41
CA VAL A 2 -14.53 -21.32 2.00
C VAL A 2 -14.79 -19.85 1.65
N ASN A 3 -14.43 -18.91 2.53
CA ASN A 3 -14.57 -17.47 2.25
C ASN A 3 -13.84 -17.03 0.98
N ARG A 4 -12.57 -17.41 0.81
CA ARG A 4 -11.80 -17.12 -0.42
C ARG A 4 -12.47 -17.68 -1.69
N PHE A 5 -13.05 -18.87 -1.60
CA PHE A 5 -13.77 -19.46 -2.71
C PHE A 5 -15.04 -18.65 -3.03
N ALA A 6 -15.79 -18.25 -1.99
CA ALA A 6 -16.94 -17.35 -2.14
C ALA A 6 -16.54 -15.99 -2.72
N ASP A 7 -15.43 -15.39 -2.27
CA ASP A 7 -14.87 -14.14 -2.82
C ASP A 7 -14.71 -14.26 -4.35
N HIS A 8 -14.12 -15.36 -4.83
CA HIS A 8 -13.96 -15.61 -6.26
C HIS A 8 -15.28 -15.88 -6.99
N LEU A 9 -16.23 -16.59 -6.40
CA LEU A 9 -17.55 -16.81 -7.01
C LEU A 9 -18.34 -15.50 -7.15
N ASN A 10 -18.20 -14.59 -6.18
CA ASN A 10 -18.82 -13.27 -6.20
C ASN A 10 -18.12 -12.30 -7.18
N THR A 11 -16.88 -12.57 -7.61
CA THR A 11 -16.07 -11.65 -8.42
C THR A 11 -15.48 -12.29 -9.67
N THR A 12 -14.38 -13.05 -9.52
CA THR A 12 -13.56 -13.61 -10.59
C THR A 12 -14.37 -14.55 -11.49
N PHE A 13 -15.19 -15.40 -10.88
CA PHE A 13 -16.04 -16.39 -11.53
C PHE A 13 -17.51 -16.00 -11.50
N ALA A 14 -17.82 -14.73 -11.24
CA ALA A 14 -19.18 -14.21 -11.37
C ALA A 14 -19.66 -14.45 -12.82
N PRO A 15 -20.89 -14.98 -13.03
CA PRO A 15 -21.39 -15.34 -14.36
C PRO A 15 -21.19 -14.24 -15.41
N ALA A 16 -21.57 -13.00 -15.09
CA ALA A 16 -21.43 -11.86 -15.99
C ALA A 16 -19.98 -11.55 -16.40
N ARG A 17 -18.99 -11.83 -15.54
CA ARG A 17 -17.57 -11.66 -15.88
C ARG A 17 -17.08 -12.78 -16.80
N VAL A 18 -17.44 -14.02 -16.49
CA VAL A 18 -17.05 -15.19 -17.29
C VAL A 18 -17.69 -15.14 -18.68
N GLU A 19 -18.97 -14.75 -18.77
CA GLU A 19 -19.66 -14.56 -20.06
C GLU A 19 -19.00 -13.46 -20.90
N ARG A 20 -18.67 -12.30 -20.31
CA ARG A 20 -17.91 -11.25 -21.00
C ARG A 20 -16.55 -11.74 -21.50
N PHE A 21 -15.88 -12.58 -20.72
CA PHE A 21 -14.60 -13.17 -21.14
C PHE A 21 -14.79 -14.12 -22.33
N ILE A 22 -15.80 -15.00 -22.29
CA ILE A 22 -16.16 -15.87 -23.42
C ILE A 22 -16.47 -15.03 -24.67
N ASP A 23 -17.26 -13.97 -24.53
CA ASP A 23 -17.62 -13.08 -25.63
C ASP A 23 -16.39 -12.36 -26.21
N SER A 24 -15.44 -11.97 -25.36
CA SER A 24 -14.18 -11.36 -25.82
C SER A 24 -13.37 -12.32 -26.71
N LEU A 25 -13.26 -13.59 -26.32
CA LEU A 25 -12.58 -14.62 -27.11
C LEU A 25 -13.35 -14.93 -28.40
N TYR A 26 -14.68 -15.01 -28.32
CA TYR A 26 -15.54 -15.21 -29.47
C TYR A 26 -15.31 -14.11 -30.52
N LEU A 27 -15.30 -12.84 -30.11
CA LEU A 27 -15.09 -11.70 -31.00
C LEU A 27 -13.68 -11.68 -31.62
N GLN A 28 -12.66 -12.10 -30.87
CA GLN A 28 -11.29 -12.21 -31.40
C GLN A 28 -11.17 -13.29 -32.48
N LEU A 29 -11.85 -14.41 -32.30
CA LEU A 29 -11.80 -15.53 -33.25
C LEU A 29 -12.71 -15.33 -34.45
N LEU A 30 -13.82 -14.59 -34.29
CA LEU A 30 -14.87 -14.42 -35.29
C LEU A 30 -14.37 -14.11 -36.71
N PRO A 31 -13.38 -13.22 -36.96
CA PRO A 31 -12.90 -12.93 -38.31
C PRO A 31 -12.23 -14.11 -39.01
N GLU A 32 -11.61 -15.03 -38.26
CA GLU A 32 -10.91 -16.21 -38.80
C GLU A 32 -11.85 -17.41 -39.03
N MET A 33 -13.02 -17.39 -38.39
CA MET A 33 -13.92 -18.53 -38.38
C MET A 33 -14.45 -18.92 -39.77
N PRO A 34 -14.83 -18.01 -40.69
CA PRO A 34 -15.29 -18.41 -42.02
C PRO A 34 -14.25 -19.28 -42.76
N ARG A 35 -12.97 -18.89 -42.70
CA ARG A 35 -11.87 -19.65 -43.31
C ARG A 35 -11.64 -20.98 -42.59
N HIS A 36 -11.69 -21.00 -41.26
CA HIS A 36 -11.53 -22.21 -40.47
C HIS A 36 -12.64 -23.25 -40.75
N LEU A 37 -13.89 -22.81 -40.74
CA LEU A 37 -15.07 -23.64 -41.00
C LEU A 37 -15.02 -24.22 -42.42
N ALA A 38 -14.66 -23.42 -43.42
CA ALA A 38 -14.49 -23.87 -44.80
C ALA A 38 -13.36 -24.91 -44.94
N ARG A 39 -12.19 -24.65 -44.34
CA ARG A 39 -11.02 -25.53 -44.41
C ARG A 39 -11.31 -26.93 -43.86
N TRP A 40 -11.99 -26.98 -42.72
CA TRP A 40 -12.26 -28.23 -41.99
C TRP A 40 -13.65 -28.81 -42.24
N ARG A 41 -14.45 -28.20 -43.12
CA ARG A 41 -15.82 -28.61 -43.47
C ARG A 41 -16.72 -28.71 -42.22
N LEU A 42 -16.63 -27.73 -41.34
CA LEU A 42 -17.39 -27.66 -40.09
C LEU A 42 -18.66 -26.82 -40.25
N ASN A 43 -19.64 -27.03 -39.36
CA ASN A 43 -20.91 -26.32 -39.36
C ASN A 43 -20.87 -25.10 -38.42
N GLU A 44 -21.24 -23.92 -38.94
CA GLU A 44 -21.22 -22.65 -38.20
C GLU A 44 -22.22 -22.62 -37.04
N ASP A 45 -23.44 -23.11 -37.26
CA ASP A 45 -24.48 -23.16 -36.23
C ASP A 45 -24.07 -24.06 -35.07
N ARG A 46 -23.40 -25.18 -35.37
CA ARG A 46 -22.81 -26.04 -34.36
C ARG A 46 -21.77 -25.29 -33.53
N TRP A 47 -20.85 -24.56 -34.15
CA TRP A 47 -19.87 -23.76 -33.42
C TRP A 47 -20.54 -22.73 -32.49
N LYS A 48 -21.55 -22.00 -32.99
CA LYS A 48 -22.32 -21.06 -32.17
C LYS A 48 -23.02 -21.76 -30.99
N ALA A 49 -23.56 -22.96 -31.22
CA ALA A 49 -24.19 -23.76 -30.17
C ALA A 49 -23.18 -24.21 -29.10
N GLU A 50 -21.97 -24.62 -29.47
CA GLU A 50 -20.91 -24.97 -28.52
C GLU A 50 -20.46 -23.75 -27.68
N VAL A 51 -20.37 -22.56 -28.30
CA VAL A 51 -20.07 -21.32 -27.56
C VAL A 51 -21.19 -21.03 -26.55
N GLU A 52 -22.45 -21.28 -26.90
CA GLU A 52 -23.56 -21.11 -25.97
C GLU A 52 -23.50 -22.14 -24.82
N GLN A 53 -23.03 -23.37 -25.04
CA GLN A 53 -22.79 -24.32 -23.95
C GLN A 53 -21.77 -23.78 -22.94
N LEU A 54 -20.74 -23.06 -23.38
CA LEU A 54 -19.80 -22.40 -22.48
C LEU A 54 -20.47 -21.31 -21.63
N ARG A 55 -21.37 -20.51 -22.23
CA ARG A 55 -22.14 -19.49 -21.49
C ARG A 55 -23.10 -20.13 -20.48
N VAL A 56 -23.80 -21.20 -20.87
CA VAL A 56 -24.67 -21.96 -19.96
C VAL A 56 -23.87 -22.55 -18.80
N PHE A 57 -22.69 -23.10 -19.07
CA PHE A 57 -21.78 -23.58 -18.03
C PHE A 57 -21.40 -22.45 -17.06
N ALA A 58 -20.99 -21.29 -17.58
CA ALA A 58 -20.64 -20.12 -16.77
C ALA A 58 -21.78 -19.67 -15.84
N ARG A 59 -23.03 -19.70 -16.33
CA ARG A 59 -24.21 -19.33 -15.55
C ARG A 59 -24.55 -20.33 -14.44
N LYS A 60 -24.45 -21.63 -14.73
CA LYS A 60 -24.86 -22.70 -13.81
C LYS A 60 -23.79 -23.09 -12.80
N ARG A 61 -22.51 -22.95 -13.15
CA ARG A 61 -21.39 -23.47 -12.34
C ARG A 61 -21.36 -22.94 -10.89
N PRO A 62 -21.60 -21.65 -10.60
CA PRO A 62 -21.58 -21.15 -9.24
C PRO A 62 -22.58 -21.84 -8.31
N GLU A 63 -23.82 -22.07 -8.78
CA GLU A 63 -24.86 -22.73 -7.99
C GLU A 63 -24.44 -24.14 -7.54
N TYR A 64 -23.93 -24.96 -8.46
CA TYR A 64 -23.41 -26.29 -8.14
C TYR A 64 -22.24 -26.25 -7.15
N LEU A 65 -21.34 -25.28 -7.30
CA LEU A 65 -20.19 -25.13 -6.40
C LEU A 65 -20.62 -24.69 -5.01
N LEU A 66 -21.57 -23.77 -4.89
CA LEU A 66 -22.11 -23.34 -3.61
C LEU A 66 -22.82 -24.49 -2.88
N ALA A 67 -23.61 -25.29 -3.60
CA ALA A 67 -24.23 -26.49 -3.04
C ALA A 67 -23.18 -27.49 -2.52
N TYR A 68 -22.14 -27.75 -3.31
CA TYR A 68 -21.04 -28.64 -2.90
C TYR A 68 -20.28 -28.10 -1.68
N LEU A 69 -19.98 -26.80 -1.63
CA LEU A 69 -19.32 -26.18 -0.48
C LEU A 69 -20.18 -26.28 0.78
N SER A 70 -21.49 -26.06 0.64
CA SER A 70 -22.45 -26.17 1.75
C SER A 70 -22.47 -27.59 2.33
N GLU A 71 -22.57 -28.60 1.48
CA GLU A 71 -22.63 -30.01 1.89
C GLU A 71 -21.28 -30.49 2.45
N PHE A 72 -20.17 -30.27 1.72
CA PHE A 72 -18.87 -30.82 2.08
C PHE A 72 -18.25 -30.18 3.33
N PHE A 73 -18.41 -28.86 3.49
CA PHE A 73 -17.84 -28.11 4.62
C PHE A 73 -18.86 -27.80 5.72
N GLU A 74 -20.09 -28.29 5.59
CA GLU A 74 -21.20 -27.92 6.49
C GLU A 74 -21.31 -26.39 6.64
N ALA A 75 -21.15 -25.66 5.53
CA ALA A 75 -20.98 -24.21 5.54
C ALA A 75 -22.25 -23.46 5.96
N GLY A 76 -23.38 -24.16 6.01
CA GLY A 76 -24.67 -23.61 6.40
C GLY A 76 -25.34 -22.86 5.26
N THR A 77 -26.38 -22.12 5.59
CA THR A 77 -27.19 -21.39 4.60
C THR A 77 -26.47 -20.15 4.08
N LEU A 78 -26.70 -19.79 2.82
CA LEU A 78 -26.20 -18.54 2.25
C LEU A 78 -26.89 -17.32 2.88
N ARG A 79 -26.14 -16.22 2.94
CA ARG A 79 -26.58 -14.89 3.35
C ARG A 79 -26.13 -13.88 2.32
N ASP A 80 -27.04 -13.00 1.95
CA ASP A 80 -26.73 -11.87 1.08
C ASP A 80 -25.94 -10.83 1.87
N LEU A 81 -24.85 -10.36 1.28
CA LEU A 81 -24.02 -9.26 1.74
C LEU A 81 -24.09 -8.13 0.70
N ASP A 82 -24.49 -6.94 1.14
CA ASP A 82 -24.37 -5.68 0.40
C ASP A 82 -23.36 -4.80 1.15
N LEU A 83 -22.14 -4.74 0.61
CA LEU A 83 -21.03 -3.97 1.15
C LEU A 83 -20.83 -2.72 0.30
N ALA A 84 -21.11 -1.55 0.89
CA ALA A 84 -20.92 -0.26 0.26
C ALA A 84 -19.70 0.46 0.85
N VAL A 85 -19.08 1.32 0.04
CA VAL A 85 -17.90 2.11 0.43
C VAL A 85 -18.08 3.54 -0.08
N THR A 86 -17.88 4.53 0.78
CA THR A 86 -17.80 5.93 0.35
C THR A 86 -16.53 6.20 -0.45
N SER A 87 -16.44 7.36 -1.11
CA SER A 87 -15.17 7.82 -1.66
C SER A 87 -14.12 8.01 -0.57
N GLY A 88 -12.84 7.82 -0.90
CA GLY A 88 -11.72 8.07 0.01
C GLY A 88 -11.21 6.83 0.75
N GLY A 89 -11.49 5.64 0.23
CA GLY A 89 -10.98 4.40 0.78
C GLY A 89 -11.56 3.17 0.11
N GLN A 90 -11.16 2.03 0.65
CA GLN A 90 -11.61 0.71 0.25
C GLN A 90 -11.79 -0.18 1.48
N VAL A 91 -12.44 -1.33 1.29
CA VAL A 91 -12.59 -2.36 2.32
C VAL A 91 -11.92 -3.63 1.86
N MET A 92 -10.98 -4.14 2.65
CA MET A 92 -10.46 -5.49 2.49
C MET A 92 -11.43 -6.50 3.11
N LEU A 93 -12.06 -7.31 2.27
CA LEU A 93 -12.95 -8.40 2.67
C LEU A 93 -12.17 -9.72 2.70
N ASN A 94 -12.27 -10.44 3.83
CA ASN A 94 -11.66 -11.74 4.07
C ASN A 94 -10.13 -11.77 3.86
N GLU A 95 -9.45 -10.62 3.97
CA GLU A 95 -8.02 -10.44 3.65
C GLU A 95 -7.64 -10.75 2.19
N ASN A 96 -8.61 -10.94 1.29
CA ASN A 96 -8.33 -11.35 -0.10
C ASN A 96 -8.92 -10.39 -1.14
N LEU A 97 -10.03 -9.72 -0.84
CA LEU A 97 -10.80 -8.96 -1.81
C LEU A 97 -10.91 -7.49 -1.41
N ALA A 98 -10.24 -6.62 -2.18
CA ALA A 98 -10.42 -5.18 -2.07
C ALA A 98 -11.75 -4.74 -2.72
N VAL A 99 -12.62 -4.13 -1.93
CA VAL A 99 -13.92 -3.59 -2.34
C VAL A 99 -13.85 -2.08 -2.29
N GLY A 100 -13.88 -1.45 -3.46
CA GLY A 100 -13.89 0.01 -3.60
C GLY A 100 -15.29 0.60 -3.70
N ARG A 101 -15.38 1.80 -4.28
CA ARG A 101 -16.61 2.60 -4.40
C ARG A 101 -17.77 1.91 -5.13
N GLU A 102 -17.49 1.00 -6.06
CA GLU A 102 -18.51 0.20 -6.76
C GLU A 102 -19.29 -0.71 -5.80
N GLY A 103 -18.73 -0.97 -4.61
CA GLY A 103 -19.28 -1.87 -3.62
C GLY A 103 -19.19 -3.34 -4.05
N LEU A 104 -19.77 -4.20 -3.23
CA LEU A 104 -19.90 -5.62 -3.50
C LEU A 104 -21.29 -6.10 -3.08
N ARG A 105 -21.99 -6.75 -4.01
CA ARG A 105 -23.17 -7.56 -3.69
C ARG A 105 -22.84 -9.01 -3.97
N GLY A 106 -22.93 -9.84 -2.94
CA GLY A 106 -22.55 -11.25 -3.02
C GLY A 106 -23.19 -12.10 -1.95
N GLN A 107 -22.91 -13.40 -1.99
CA GLN A 107 -23.44 -14.36 -1.03
C GLN A 107 -22.30 -15.04 -0.27
N TYR A 108 -22.48 -15.20 1.05
CA TYR A 108 -21.53 -15.84 1.95
C TYR A 108 -22.24 -16.84 2.86
N PHE A 109 -21.49 -17.78 3.41
CA PHE A 109 -22.02 -18.89 4.20
C PHE A 109 -22.17 -18.52 5.68
N ALA A 110 -23.33 -18.83 6.28
CA ALA A 110 -23.66 -18.43 7.65
C ALA A 110 -22.67 -18.92 8.72
N ASN A 111 -22.10 -20.13 8.54
CA ASN A 111 -21.20 -20.74 9.53
C ASN A 111 -19.75 -20.24 9.41
N TYR A 112 -19.45 -19.39 8.42
CA TYR A 112 -18.14 -18.79 8.23
C TYR A 112 -18.24 -17.28 8.37
N PRO A 113 -17.80 -16.70 9.51
CA PRO A 113 -17.79 -15.25 9.65
C PRO A 113 -16.87 -14.61 8.61
N ILE A 114 -17.20 -13.39 8.20
CA ILE A 114 -16.37 -12.60 7.28
C ILE A 114 -15.55 -11.58 8.06
N SER A 115 -14.33 -11.30 7.60
CA SER A 115 -13.53 -10.17 8.10
C SER A 115 -13.62 -9.00 7.15
N LEU A 116 -13.73 -7.79 7.70
CA LEU A 116 -13.73 -6.53 6.97
C LEU A 116 -12.67 -5.64 7.59
N ARG A 117 -11.83 -5.02 6.78
CA ARG A 117 -10.89 -3.98 7.22
C ARG A 117 -11.04 -2.75 6.33
N ALA A 118 -11.32 -1.60 6.94
CA ALA A 118 -11.34 -0.33 6.26
C ALA A 118 -9.90 0.16 6.02
N VAL A 119 -9.58 0.50 4.77
CA VAL A 119 -8.29 1.01 4.32
C VAL A 119 -8.53 2.37 3.66
N PRO A 120 -8.32 3.49 4.40
CA PRO A 120 -8.47 4.84 3.85
C PRO A 120 -7.44 5.12 2.75
N ASP A 121 -7.87 5.88 1.74
CA ASP A 121 -6.96 6.44 0.75
C ASP A 121 -6.13 7.56 1.37
N TYR A 122 -5.01 7.92 0.74
CA TYR A 122 -4.23 9.10 1.15
C TYR A 122 -5.10 10.37 1.20
N GLY A 123 -4.90 11.21 2.22
CA GLY A 123 -5.71 12.42 2.45
C GLY A 123 -7.14 12.15 2.97
N HIS A 124 -7.43 10.94 3.43
CA HIS A 124 -8.71 10.57 4.03
C HIS A 124 -8.50 9.85 5.37
N ARG A 125 -9.58 9.75 6.16
CA ARG A 125 -9.65 8.92 7.36
C ARG A 125 -10.90 8.05 7.37
N PHE A 126 -10.82 6.96 8.11
CA PHE A 126 -11.99 6.16 8.43
C PHE A 126 -12.84 6.87 9.50
N VAL A 127 -14.15 6.89 9.30
CA VAL A 127 -15.13 7.48 10.23
C VAL A 127 -15.88 6.41 11.00
N GLY A 128 -16.18 5.27 10.37
CA GLY A 128 -16.92 4.19 11.02
C GLY A 128 -17.69 3.29 10.06
N TRP A 129 -18.30 2.26 10.65
CA TRP A 129 -19.17 1.32 9.96
C TRP A 129 -20.64 1.66 10.18
N GLU A 130 -21.38 1.92 9.11
CA GLU A 130 -22.84 1.98 9.14
C GLU A 130 -23.43 0.57 8.96
N GLY A 131 -24.49 0.26 9.70
CA GLY A 131 -25.13 -1.07 9.69
C GLY A 131 -24.49 -2.10 10.62
N SER A 132 -23.50 -1.68 11.42
CA SER A 132 -22.89 -2.46 12.50
C SER A 132 -23.04 -1.71 13.83
N ALA A 133 -22.98 -2.44 14.94
CA ALA A 133 -22.90 -1.86 16.29
C ALA A 133 -21.45 -1.52 16.70
N ALA A 134 -20.49 -1.69 15.79
CA ALA A 134 -19.08 -1.36 16.03
C ALA A 134 -18.89 0.13 16.31
N THR A 135 -17.95 0.45 17.19
CA THR A 135 -17.55 1.83 17.48
C THR A 135 -16.83 2.43 16.28
N ALA A 136 -16.84 3.76 16.17
CA ALA A 136 -16.19 4.53 15.10
C ALA A 136 -14.67 4.28 14.99
N GLU A 137 -14.05 3.72 16.04
CA GLU A 137 -12.60 3.60 16.17
C GLU A 137 -12.06 2.28 15.60
N ASP A 138 -12.90 1.25 15.46
CA ASP A 138 -12.47 -0.07 14.97
C ASP A 138 -12.52 -0.15 13.44
N ARG A 139 -11.34 -0.01 12.80
CA ARG A 139 -11.19 -0.18 11.34
C ARG A 139 -11.43 -1.62 10.87
N SER A 140 -11.31 -2.57 11.78
CA SER A 140 -11.46 -4.00 11.51
C SER A 140 -12.69 -4.56 12.20
N LEU A 141 -13.50 -5.32 11.46
CA LEU A 141 -14.77 -5.88 11.91
C LEU A 141 -14.88 -7.35 11.49
N VAL A 142 -15.21 -8.22 12.44
CA VAL A 142 -15.59 -9.62 12.15
C VAL A 142 -17.11 -9.74 12.26
N VAL A 143 -17.75 -10.15 11.16
CA VAL A 143 -19.22 -10.21 11.07
C VAL A 143 -19.69 -11.66 11.07
N SER A 144 -20.47 -12.02 12.08
CA SER A 144 -21.15 -13.32 12.16
C SER A 144 -22.44 -13.31 11.34
N LEU A 145 -22.55 -14.27 10.41
CA LEU A 145 -23.63 -14.36 9.42
C LEU A 145 -24.79 -15.28 9.87
N LEU A 146 -24.96 -15.49 11.17
CA LEU A 146 -25.91 -16.46 11.71
C LEU A 146 -27.38 -16.02 11.62
N ALA A 147 -27.66 -14.71 11.71
CA ALA A 147 -29.03 -14.20 11.65
C ALA A 147 -29.62 -14.42 10.25
N ASN A 148 -30.89 -14.83 10.17
CA ASN A 148 -31.57 -15.08 8.90
C ASN A 148 -32.08 -13.76 8.27
N GLN A 149 -31.14 -12.91 7.87
CA GLN A 149 -31.41 -11.61 7.25
C GLN A 149 -30.29 -11.25 6.27
N PRO A 150 -30.52 -10.34 5.31
CA PRO A 150 -29.44 -9.75 4.53
C PRO A 150 -28.57 -8.86 5.42
N TYR A 151 -27.27 -8.82 5.13
CA TYR A 151 -26.29 -7.98 5.81
C TYR A 151 -25.97 -6.79 4.91
N ARG A 152 -26.21 -5.57 5.42
CA ARG A 152 -25.92 -4.32 4.71
C ARG A 152 -24.93 -3.53 5.55
N LEU A 153 -23.73 -3.36 5.03
CA LEU A 153 -22.64 -2.68 5.72
C LEU A 153 -22.08 -1.60 4.82
N ARG A 154 -21.76 -0.45 5.41
CA ARG A 154 -21.13 0.63 4.69
C ARG A 154 -19.94 1.18 5.45
N ALA A 155 -18.77 1.16 4.81
CA ALA A 155 -17.59 1.83 5.33
C ALA A 155 -17.66 3.32 4.96
N VAL A 156 -17.51 4.18 5.96
CA VAL A 156 -17.55 5.63 5.79
C VAL A 156 -16.14 6.20 5.96
N PHE A 157 -15.73 6.98 4.97
CA PHE A 157 -14.49 7.72 4.89
C PHE A 157 -14.81 9.19 4.61
N GLU A 158 -13.95 10.07 5.10
CA GLU A 158 -14.04 11.51 4.82
C GLU A 158 -12.65 12.10 4.56
N PRO A 159 -12.56 13.20 3.79
CA PRO A 159 -11.31 13.92 3.62
C PRO A 159 -10.74 14.34 4.97
N PHE A 160 -9.46 14.03 5.18
CA PHE A 160 -8.76 14.36 6.40
C PHE A 160 -7.26 14.41 6.15
N THR A 161 -6.65 15.52 6.53
CA THR A 161 -5.21 15.69 6.54
C THR A 161 -4.73 15.61 7.98
N HIS A 162 -3.90 14.63 8.27
CA HIS A 162 -3.25 14.53 9.57
C HIS A 162 -2.23 15.66 9.72
N HIS A 163 -2.11 16.28 10.90
CA HIS A 163 -1.15 17.37 11.12
C HIS A 163 0.32 16.96 10.89
N LEU A 164 0.64 15.67 11.11
CA LEU A 164 1.96 15.08 10.83
C LEU A 164 2.13 14.60 9.38
N GLN A 165 1.16 14.81 8.50
CA GLN A 165 1.35 14.59 7.06
C GLN A 165 2.51 15.49 6.59
N ASP A 166 3.38 14.94 5.73
CA ASP A 166 4.63 15.57 5.27
C ASP A 166 5.68 15.85 6.38
N GLN A 167 5.46 15.35 7.60
CA GLN A 167 6.41 15.49 8.72
C GLN A 167 6.87 14.15 9.28
N VAL A 168 5.99 13.15 9.33
CA VAL A 168 6.34 11.77 9.65
C VAL A 168 6.15 10.92 8.41
N MET A 169 7.19 10.25 7.94
CA MET A 169 7.15 9.51 6.69
C MET A 169 8.00 8.25 6.73
N ILE A 170 7.72 7.35 5.79
CA ILE A 170 8.61 6.26 5.42
C ILE A 170 9.85 6.89 4.76
N ASN A 171 11.03 6.60 5.29
CA ASN A 171 12.29 7.26 4.89
C ASN A 171 13.22 6.33 4.12
N GLU A 172 13.30 5.06 4.52
CA GLU A 172 14.13 4.06 3.86
C GLU A 172 13.47 2.67 3.96
N VAL A 173 13.55 1.88 2.89
CA VAL A 173 12.95 0.54 2.81
C VAL A 173 13.98 -0.45 2.28
N CYS A 174 14.13 -1.59 2.96
CA CYS A 174 14.97 -2.69 2.52
C CYS A 174 14.16 -3.98 2.37
N ALA A 175 14.24 -4.59 1.18
CA ALA A 175 13.48 -5.78 0.83
C ALA A 175 14.37 -7.01 0.67
N LYS A 176 14.02 -8.07 1.40
CA LYS A 176 14.62 -9.42 1.41
C LYS A 176 16.14 -9.41 1.45
N ASN A 177 16.71 -8.66 2.39
CA ASN A 177 18.14 -8.68 2.64
C ASN A 177 18.54 -9.99 3.34
N GLY A 178 19.63 -10.61 2.88
CA GLY A 178 20.12 -11.87 3.44
C GLY A 178 20.68 -11.72 4.86
N ASP A 179 21.23 -10.55 5.19
CA ASP A 179 21.88 -10.30 6.47
C ASP A 179 20.86 -9.76 7.48
N THR A 180 20.20 -8.65 7.13
CA THR A 180 19.32 -7.87 8.03
C THR A 180 17.85 -8.29 7.98
N GLY A 181 17.44 -9.03 6.94
CA GLY A 181 16.02 -9.25 6.65
C GLY A 181 15.32 -8.02 6.08
N ASP A 182 13.99 -8.01 6.19
CA ASP A 182 13.17 -6.87 5.76
C ASP A 182 13.15 -5.80 6.85
N TRP A 183 13.30 -4.54 6.45
CA TRP A 183 13.13 -3.42 7.37
C TRP A 183 12.62 -2.16 6.68
N VAL A 184 11.91 -1.36 7.44
CA VAL A 184 11.32 -0.08 7.04
C VAL A 184 11.69 0.94 8.09
N GLU A 185 12.22 2.08 7.70
CA GLU A 185 12.51 3.19 8.60
C GLU A 185 11.47 4.30 8.47
N ILE A 186 11.02 4.78 9.62
CA ILE A 186 10.15 5.94 9.76
C ILE A 186 11.00 7.09 10.27
N HIS A 187 10.90 8.27 9.64
CA HIS A 187 11.57 9.49 10.08
C HIS A 187 10.54 10.51 10.52
N ASN A 188 10.80 11.18 11.64
CA ASN A 188 10.03 12.33 12.11
C ASN A 188 10.82 13.61 11.84
N ALA A 189 10.51 14.32 10.76
CA ALA A 189 11.09 15.62 10.43
C ALA A 189 10.42 16.80 11.17
N SER A 190 9.44 16.56 12.03
CA SER A 190 8.84 17.62 12.86
C SER A 190 9.77 18.06 14.00
N ASP A 191 9.38 19.13 14.69
CA ASP A 191 9.98 19.59 15.93
C ASP A 191 9.28 19.04 17.19
N GLU A 192 8.29 18.15 17.03
CA GLU A 192 7.54 17.54 18.13
C GLU A 192 7.84 16.03 18.31
N THR A 193 7.67 15.53 19.54
CA THR A 193 7.77 14.09 19.81
C THR A 193 6.45 13.43 19.45
N VAL A 194 6.51 12.37 18.64
CA VAL A 194 5.32 11.67 18.13
C VAL A 194 5.14 10.35 18.88
N GLN A 195 3.96 10.15 19.46
CA GLN A 195 3.56 8.87 20.05
C GLN A 195 3.00 7.97 18.95
N LEU A 196 3.64 6.83 18.73
CA LEU A 196 3.25 5.90 17.67
C LEU A 196 2.36 4.76 18.16
N GLU A 197 2.01 4.69 19.45
CA GLU A 197 1.14 3.62 19.95
C GLU A 197 -0.16 3.52 19.14
N GLY A 198 -0.45 2.34 18.61
CA GLY A 198 -1.65 2.09 17.81
C GLY A 198 -1.61 2.65 16.38
N TRP A 199 -0.52 3.30 15.96
CA TRP A 199 -0.26 3.57 14.54
C TRP A 199 -0.10 2.25 13.79
N VAL A 200 -0.26 2.30 12.47
CA VAL A 200 -0.19 1.11 11.62
C VAL A 200 0.71 1.33 10.42
N LEU A 201 1.68 0.42 10.26
CA LEU A 201 2.41 0.19 9.01
C LEU A 201 1.77 -1.01 8.31
N THR A 202 1.48 -0.91 7.01
CA THR A 202 0.81 -1.99 6.27
C THR A 202 1.33 -2.15 4.85
N ASP A 203 1.31 -3.39 4.34
CA ASP A 203 1.53 -3.74 2.92
C ASP A 203 0.20 -3.89 2.13
N LEU A 204 -0.86 -3.23 2.60
CA LEU A 204 -2.27 -3.36 2.21
C LEU A 204 -2.96 -4.65 2.67
N GLN A 205 -2.24 -5.77 2.82
CA GLN A 205 -2.83 -7.06 3.25
C GLN A 205 -2.60 -7.35 4.73
N ASN A 206 -1.44 -6.99 5.25
CA ASN A 206 -0.98 -7.26 6.60
C ASN A 206 -0.75 -5.94 7.32
N GLU A 207 -0.95 -5.92 8.63
CA GLU A 207 -0.75 -4.74 9.46
C GLU A 207 0.28 -5.04 10.56
N PHE A 208 1.18 -4.10 10.76
CA PHE A 208 2.03 -3.99 11.93
C PHE A 208 1.51 -2.82 12.78
N ILE A 209 0.99 -3.13 13.96
CA ILE A 209 0.52 -2.13 14.91
C ILE A 209 1.70 -1.76 15.80
N PHE A 210 2.06 -0.48 15.80
CA PHE A 210 3.16 0.02 16.61
C PHE A 210 2.84 -0.14 18.11
N PRO A 211 3.79 -0.66 18.91
CA PRO A 211 3.67 -0.68 20.36
C PRO A 211 3.81 0.75 20.92
N ALA A 212 3.73 0.91 22.24
CA ALA A 212 4.06 2.16 22.90
C ALA A 212 5.54 2.52 22.65
N VAL A 213 5.77 3.41 21.67
CA VAL A 213 7.08 3.94 21.28
C VAL A 213 6.95 5.42 20.93
N GLU A 214 7.94 6.19 21.36
CA GLU A 214 8.06 7.61 21.04
C GLU A 214 9.07 7.79 19.91
N LEU A 215 8.73 8.62 18.93
CA LEU A 215 9.65 9.05 17.89
C LEU A 215 10.00 10.53 18.11
N LEU A 216 11.24 10.78 18.54
CA LEU A 216 11.71 12.13 18.89
C LEU A 216 11.78 13.06 17.66
N PRO A 217 11.89 14.39 17.86
CA PRO A 217 12.09 15.32 16.76
C PRO A 217 13.37 15.04 15.97
N ASN A 218 13.29 15.04 14.64
CA ASN A 218 14.40 14.75 13.72
C ASN A 218 15.04 13.36 13.94
N ASP A 219 14.27 12.42 14.48
CA ASP A 219 14.71 11.07 14.84
C ASP A 219 14.13 10.03 13.89
N TYR A 220 14.73 8.85 13.90
CA TYR A 220 14.46 7.72 13.01
C TYR A 220 14.09 6.50 13.83
N LEU A 221 13.12 5.72 13.36
CA LEU A 221 12.74 4.43 13.95
C LEU A 221 12.78 3.36 12.88
N VAL A 222 13.58 2.32 13.11
CA VAL A 222 13.62 1.14 12.24
C VAL A 222 12.62 0.11 12.74
N VAL A 223 11.76 -0.37 11.84
CA VAL A 223 10.86 -1.50 12.03
C VAL A 223 11.37 -2.68 11.22
N CYS A 224 11.73 -3.77 11.88
CA CYS A 224 12.26 -4.97 11.23
C CYS A 224 11.64 -6.26 11.79
N ARG A 225 11.96 -7.40 11.20
CA ARG A 225 11.43 -8.69 11.70
C ARG A 225 12.06 -9.09 13.04
N ASP A 226 13.38 -8.99 13.16
CA ASP A 226 14.15 -9.40 14.33
C ASP A 226 15.18 -8.31 14.67
N ALA A 227 14.92 -7.61 15.77
CA ALA A 227 15.74 -6.47 16.18
C ALA A 227 17.11 -6.87 16.72
N ASP A 228 17.25 -8.08 17.29
CA ASP A 228 18.53 -8.55 17.82
C ASP A 228 19.45 -8.89 16.66
N ARG A 229 18.94 -9.68 15.70
CA ARG A 229 19.67 -9.98 14.46
C ARG A 229 19.99 -8.72 13.66
N PHE A 230 19.07 -7.76 13.59
CA PHE A 230 19.31 -6.49 12.90
C PHE A 230 20.51 -5.74 13.50
N ARG A 231 20.61 -5.69 14.84
CA ARG A 231 21.72 -5.03 15.55
C ARG A 231 23.05 -5.76 15.41
N GLU A 232 23.08 -7.04 15.06
CA GLU A 232 24.34 -7.73 14.72
C GLU A 232 24.99 -7.12 13.46
N VAL A 233 24.18 -6.68 12.50
CA VAL A 233 24.65 -6.02 11.27
C VAL A 233 24.84 -4.52 11.47
N PHE A 234 23.97 -3.90 12.27
CA PHE A 234 24.02 -2.47 12.60
C PHE A 234 24.11 -2.21 14.11
N PRO A 235 25.29 -2.34 14.73
CA PRO A 235 25.46 -2.17 16.17
C PRO A 235 25.14 -0.76 16.68
N GLU A 236 25.27 0.24 15.81
CA GLU A 236 25.01 1.66 16.12
C GLU A 236 23.52 2.03 15.99
N ALA A 237 22.66 1.12 15.49
CA ALA A 237 21.23 1.37 15.36
C ALA A 237 20.56 1.36 16.75
N TYR A 238 20.30 2.56 17.27
CA TYR A 238 19.81 2.77 18.63
C TYR A 238 18.29 2.62 18.75
N ASN A 239 17.53 2.99 17.70
CA ASN A 239 16.07 2.99 17.72
C ASN A 239 15.50 1.96 16.74
N VAL A 240 15.40 0.71 17.20
CA VAL A 240 14.98 -0.44 16.39
C VAL A 240 13.94 -1.24 17.14
N ILE A 241 12.79 -1.48 16.49
CA ILE A 241 11.75 -2.39 16.96
C ILE A 241 11.63 -3.61 16.03
N GLY A 242 11.46 -4.77 16.66
CA GLY A 242 11.27 -6.05 15.96
C GLY A 242 9.79 -6.39 15.81
N GLY A 243 9.51 -7.54 15.19
CA GLY A 243 8.15 -8.07 15.09
C GLY A 243 7.39 -7.67 13.82
N LEU A 244 8.08 -7.14 12.80
CA LEU A 244 7.48 -6.99 11.46
C LEU A 244 7.04 -8.37 10.95
N GLY A 245 5.73 -8.62 11.04
CA GLY A 245 5.12 -9.95 10.86
C GLY A 245 4.95 -10.38 9.40
N TYR A 246 5.20 -9.48 8.45
CA TYR A 246 5.13 -9.73 7.01
C TYR A 246 6.47 -9.40 6.34
N GLY A 247 6.55 -9.57 5.03
CA GLY A 247 7.78 -9.34 4.29
C GLY A 247 7.58 -8.36 3.15
N VAL A 248 8.66 -7.67 2.80
CA VAL A 248 8.67 -6.62 1.76
C VAL A 248 9.11 -7.24 0.43
N ASN A 249 8.35 -7.03 -0.64
CA ASN A 249 8.62 -7.68 -1.92
C ASN A 249 9.61 -6.89 -2.79
N LYS A 250 10.74 -7.51 -3.15
CA LYS A 250 11.80 -6.89 -3.98
C LYS A 250 11.34 -6.30 -5.33
N ARG A 251 10.25 -6.80 -5.92
CA ARG A 251 9.80 -6.38 -7.26
C ARG A 251 8.71 -5.35 -7.24
N HIS A 252 7.76 -5.45 -6.34
CA HIS A 252 6.70 -4.47 -6.22
C HIS A 252 6.21 -4.46 -4.78
N GLU A 253 5.99 -3.28 -4.23
CA GLU A 253 5.44 -3.14 -2.89
C GLU A 253 4.58 -1.88 -2.80
N THR A 254 3.63 -1.88 -1.88
CA THR A 254 2.95 -0.67 -1.44
C THR A 254 2.89 -0.66 0.08
N LEU A 255 3.60 0.27 0.69
CA LEU A 255 3.58 0.49 2.13
C LEU A 255 2.78 1.76 2.44
N ALA A 256 1.99 1.71 3.51
CA ALA A 256 1.29 2.88 4.01
C ALA A 256 1.43 2.98 5.53
N LEU A 257 1.53 4.22 6.01
CA LEU A 257 1.60 4.58 7.40
C LEU A 257 0.32 5.32 7.79
N TYR A 258 -0.38 4.79 8.78
CA TYR A 258 -1.59 5.37 9.33
C TYR A 258 -1.37 5.74 10.79
N ALA A 259 -1.81 6.93 11.18
CA ALA A 259 -1.97 7.29 12.57
C ALA A 259 -3.17 6.54 13.18
N GLY A 260 -3.36 6.70 14.50
CA GLY A 260 -4.55 6.22 15.20
C GLY A 260 -5.86 6.60 14.48
N LEU A 261 -6.88 5.76 14.61
CA LEU A 261 -8.17 5.88 13.89
C LEU A 261 -8.07 5.71 12.36
N GLY A 262 -6.91 5.37 11.82
CA GLY A 262 -6.72 5.14 10.39
C GLY A 262 -6.56 6.39 9.57
N ALA A 263 -6.13 7.51 10.15
CA ALA A 263 -5.76 8.66 9.35
C ALA A 263 -4.50 8.34 8.54
N ALA A 264 -4.57 8.42 7.21
CA ALA A 264 -3.39 8.23 6.36
C ALA A 264 -2.38 9.36 6.63
N VAL A 265 -1.14 8.98 6.96
CA VAL A 265 -0.04 9.91 7.20
C VAL A 265 0.90 9.92 6.01
N ASP A 266 1.29 8.73 5.54
CA ASP A 266 2.22 8.59 4.43
C ASP A 266 1.97 7.29 3.64
N SER A 267 2.39 7.26 2.38
CA SER A 267 2.36 6.05 1.56
C SER A 267 3.46 6.06 0.52
N PHE A 268 3.99 4.87 0.24
CA PHE A 268 5.07 4.65 -0.70
C PHE A 268 4.78 3.40 -1.54
N SER A 269 5.08 3.46 -2.83
CA SER A 269 4.99 2.28 -3.69
C SER A 269 6.12 2.25 -4.71
N TYR A 270 6.52 1.05 -5.10
CA TYR A 270 7.51 0.85 -6.17
C TYR A 270 7.19 -0.35 -7.03
N GLU A 271 7.70 -0.34 -8.25
CA GLU A 271 7.83 -1.50 -9.12
C GLU A 271 9.24 -1.48 -9.75
N LEU A 272 9.98 -2.57 -9.57
CA LEU A 272 11.36 -2.74 -9.97
C LEU A 272 11.55 -4.00 -10.83
N PRO A 273 12.53 -3.98 -11.76
CA PRO A 273 12.97 -5.20 -12.42
C PRO A 273 13.55 -6.20 -11.39
N PRO A 274 13.58 -7.50 -11.70
CA PRO A 274 14.21 -8.49 -10.84
C PRO A 274 15.67 -8.14 -10.50
N LEU A 275 15.99 -8.15 -9.20
CA LEU A 275 17.31 -7.83 -8.64
C LEU A 275 17.72 -8.91 -7.63
N ASP A 276 18.88 -9.52 -7.85
CA ASP A 276 19.42 -10.55 -6.95
C ASP A 276 20.20 -9.95 -5.78
N THR A 277 20.74 -8.74 -5.95
CA THR A 277 21.53 -8.03 -4.93
C THR A 277 20.66 -7.45 -3.81
N ALA A 278 21.25 -7.26 -2.63
CA ALA A 278 20.66 -6.46 -1.57
C ALA A 278 20.63 -4.97 -1.96
N PHE A 279 19.51 -4.31 -1.69
CA PHE A 279 19.34 -2.89 -1.96
C PHE A 279 18.41 -2.25 -0.92
N THR A 280 18.48 -0.94 -0.84
CA THR A 280 17.49 -0.09 -0.17
C THR A 280 16.91 0.92 -1.16
N LEU A 281 15.67 1.33 -0.88
CA LEU A 281 15.04 2.50 -1.49
C LEU A 281 15.02 3.59 -0.43
N ALA A 282 15.68 4.71 -0.71
CA ALA A 282 15.85 5.82 0.23
C ALA A 282 15.20 7.08 -0.34
N LEU A 283 14.36 7.74 0.45
CA LEU A 283 13.75 9.02 0.09
C LEU A 283 14.85 10.08 -0.09
N LEU A 284 14.83 10.83 -1.20
CA LEU A 284 15.89 11.78 -1.52
C LEU A 284 15.94 12.94 -0.51
N LEU A 285 14.80 13.51 -0.16
CA LEU A 285 14.67 14.60 0.81
C LEU A 285 13.38 14.42 1.63
N PRO A 286 13.38 14.70 2.94
CA PRO A 286 12.20 14.53 3.81
C PRO A 286 10.95 15.32 3.40
N THR A 287 11.09 16.35 2.55
CA THR A 287 9.98 17.23 2.14
C THR A 287 9.39 16.84 0.78
N LEU A 288 9.79 15.70 0.21
CA LEU A 288 9.33 15.24 -1.09
C LEU A 288 8.12 14.31 -0.94
N ASP A 289 7.32 14.24 -2.01
CA ASP A 289 6.15 13.37 -2.06
C ASP A 289 6.59 11.91 -2.22
N ASN A 290 6.28 11.09 -1.22
CA ASN A 290 6.61 9.66 -1.20
C ASN A 290 5.84 8.85 -2.25
N ALA A 291 4.73 9.37 -2.77
CA ALA A 291 3.97 8.73 -3.83
C ALA A 291 4.63 8.87 -5.21
N ASP A 292 5.58 9.79 -5.38
CA ASP A 292 6.33 9.97 -6.63
C ASP A 292 7.59 9.09 -6.62
N PRO A 293 7.68 8.07 -7.49
CA PRO A 293 8.83 7.16 -7.53
C PRO A 293 10.15 7.85 -7.89
N ASP A 294 10.13 9.01 -8.56
CA ASP A 294 11.34 9.77 -8.88
C ASP A 294 11.98 10.43 -7.64
N ASN A 295 11.24 10.51 -6.53
CA ASN A 295 11.75 11.00 -5.24
C ASN A 295 12.51 9.94 -4.43
N TRP A 296 12.62 8.72 -4.96
CA TRP A 296 13.29 7.60 -4.30
C TRP A 296 14.55 7.16 -5.05
N GLU A 297 15.63 6.95 -4.29
CA GLU A 297 16.88 6.44 -4.82
C GLU A 297 17.05 4.96 -4.45
N LEU A 298 17.28 4.12 -5.46
CA LEU A 298 17.75 2.76 -5.25
C LEU A 298 19.26 2.76 -4.98
N ARG A 299 19.66 2.21 -3.82
CA ARG A 299 21.07 2.05 -3.44
C ARG A 299 21.39 0.60 -3.16
N LEU A 300 22.51 0.12 -3.69
CA LEU A 300 22.99 -1.22 -3.38
C LEU A 300 23.58 -1.27 -1.97
N GLY A 301 23.35 -2.37 -1.26
CA GLY A 301 23.83 -2.60 0.10
C GLY A 301 22.71 -2.64 1.13
N ASN A 302 23.07 -2.31 2.37
CA ASN A 302 22.21 -2.53 3.54
C ASN A 302 21.50 -1.27 4.05
N GLY A 303 21.78 -0.08 3.46
CA GLY A 303 21.14 1.19 3.81
C GLY A 303 21.82 2.00 4.91
N THR A 304 21.11 3.01 5.41
CA THR A 304 21.59 3.97 6.43
C THR A 304 20.66 4.04 7.65
N PRO A 305 20.38 2.91 8.33
CA PRO A 305 19.43 2.90 9.44
C PRO A 305 19.85 3.84 10.57
N CYS A 306 18.86 4.54 11.12
CA CYS A 306 18.98 5.55 12.16
C CYS A 306 19.85 6.76 11.77
N ALA A 307 20.06 7.01 10.48
CA ALA A 307 20.89 8.10 9.97
C ALA A 307 20.26 8.78 8.74
N PRO A 308 20.61 10.05 8.45
CA PRO A 308 20.05 10.72 7.29
C PRO A 308 20.50 10.09 5.97
N ASN A 309 19.56 9.95 5.03
CA ASN A 309 19.82 9.38 3.71
C ASN A 309 20.97 10.11 3.00
N PRO A 310 21.85 9.41 2.26
CA PRO A 310 23.07 10.02 1.73
C PRO A 310 22.82 11.22 0.81
N TYR A 311 21.77 11.17 -0.03
CA TYR A 311 21.43 12.30 -0.91
C TYR A 311 21.07 13.56 -0.11
N TYR A 312 20.32 13.42 0.98
CA TYR A 312 19.99 14.53 1.88
C TYR A 312 21.27 15.14 2.49
N VAL A 313 22.19 14.31 2.96
CA VAL A 313 23.50 14.76 3.50
C VAL A 313 24.30 15.52 2.44
N GLU A 314 24.44 14.95 1.24
CA GLU A 314 25.15 15.58 0.13
C GLU A 314 24.53 16.92 -0.29
N SER A 315 23.19 16.96 -0.38
CA SER A 315 22.44 18.17 -0.73
C SER A 315 22.67 19.28 0.29
N ARG A 316 22.64 18.96 1.59
CA ARG A 316 22.93 19.92 2.67
C ARG A 316 24.37 20.44 2.61
N ILE A 317 25.35 19.57 2.39
CA ILE A 317 26.76 19.97 2.27
C ILE A 317 26.93 20.93 1.08
N ARG A 318 26.37 20.59 -0.09
CA ARG A 318 26.43 21.46 -1.29
C ARG A 318 25.75 22.80 -1.05
N GLY A 319 24.62 22.82 -0.32
CA GLY A 319 23.93 24.04 0.10
C GLY A 319 24.81 24.93 0.96
N LEU A 320 25.38 24.38 2.04
CA LEU A 320 26.28 25.10 2.93
C LEU A 320 27.51 25.64 2.20
N GLN A 321 28.15 24.82 1.35
CA GLN A 321 29.28 25.26 0.53
C GLN A 321 28.89 26.43 -0.38
N ARG A 322 27.70 26.41 -0.98
CA ARG A 322 27.19 27.50 -1.81
C ARG A 322 27.01 28.79 -1.02
N ASP A 323 26.47 28.71 0.18
CA ASP A 323 26.26 29.88 1.04
C ASP A 323 27.59 30.46 1.53
N TRP A 324 28.54 29.61 1.92
CA TRP A 324 29.91 30.04 2.26
C TRP A 324 30.62 30.68 1.06
N MET A 325 30.47 30.14 -0.15
CA MET A 325 31.01 30.77 -1.36
C MET A 325 30.40 32.16 -1.61
N ARG A 326 29.09 32.33 -1.41
CA ARG A 326 28.41 33.63 -1.55
C ARG A 326 28.87 34.64 -0.50
N LEU A 327 28.97 34.23 0.77
CA LEU A 327 29.47 35.07 1.85
C LEU A 327 30.94 35.45 1.63
N GLY A 328 31.77 34.50 1.20
CA GLY A 328 33.17 34.72 0.85
C GLY A 328 33.33 35.71 -0.31
N LEU A 329 32.53 35.57 -1.38
CA LEU A 329 32.49 36.53 -2.49
C LEU A 329 32.06 37.92 -2.02
N ALA A 330 30.98 38.04 -1.25
CA ALA A 330 30.49 39.32 -0.74
C ALA A 330 31.50 40.00 0.19
N GLY A 331 32.13 39.23 1.09
CA GLY A 331 33.20 39.72 1.97
C GLY A 331 34.45 40.13 1.18
N GLY A 332 34.83 39.38 0.15
CA GLY A 332 35.92 39.72 -0.76
C GLY A 332 35.67 41.02 -1.51
N VAL A 333 34.47 41.21 -2.06
CA VAL A 333 34.05 42.47 -2.70
C VAL A 333 34.10 43.62 -1.71
N LEU A 334 33.58 43.45 -0.50
CA LEU A 334 33.61 44.46 0.56
C LEU A 334 35.04 44.86 0.92
N LEU A 335 35.94 43.89 1.12
CA LEU A 335 37.35 44.13 1.42
C LEU A 335 38.04 44.86 0.28
N LEU A 336 37.75 44.47 -0.97
CA LEU A 336 38.28 45.14 -2.15
C LEU A 336 37.78 46.58 -2.25
N SER A 337 36.48 46.83 -2.00
CA SER A 337 35.90 48.17 -1.95
C SER A 337 36.53 49.03 -0.85
N LEU A 338 36.71 48.49 0.36
CA LEU A 338 37.37 49.18 1.47
C LEU A 338 38.84 49.49 1.16
N LEU A 339 39.56 48.56 0.53
CA LEU A 339 40.93 48.76 0.08
C LEU A 339 41.00 49.88 -0.96
N LEU A 340 40.12 49.86 -1.96
CA LEU A 340 40.05 50.90 -2.99
C LEU A 340 39.71 52.27 -2.39
N LEU A 341 38.76 52.35 -1.45
CA LEU A 341 38.45 53.58 -0.72
C LEU A 341 39.67 54.10 0.06
N ARG A 342 40.42 53.20 0.71
CA ARG A 342 41.62 53.56 1.47
C ARG A 342 42.76 54.01 0.55
N LEU A 343 42.97 53.35 -0.59
CA LEU A 343 43.95 53.76 -1.59
C LEU A 343 43.60 55.14 -2.18
N ARG A 344 42.32 55.38 -2.47
CA ARG A 344 41.81 56.68 -2.90
C ARG A 344 42.03 57.76 -1.84
N SER A 345 41.77 57.48 -0.56
CA SER A 345 42.02 58.46 0.52
C SER A 345 43.50 58.81 0.71
N LYS A 346 44.42 57.94 0.25
CA LYS A 346 45.87 58.14 0.31
C LYS A 346 46.46 58.76 -0.95
N GLY A 347 45.66 59.07 -1.97
CA GLY A 347 46.11 59.68 -3.23
C GLY A 347 46.96 58.75 -4.12
N ILE A 348 46.82 57.43 -3.96
CA ILE A 348 47.55 56.43 -4.75
C ILE A 348 46.84 56.17 -6.11
N PHE A 349 45.60 56.65 -6.25
CA PHE A 349 44.83 56.74 -7.48
C PHE A 349 43.91 57.96 -7.45
#